data_AF-A0A6J2XLQ6-F1
#
_entry.id   AF-A0A6J2XLQ6-F1
#
_cell.length_a   1.000
_cell.length_b   1.000
_cell.length_c   1.000
_cell.angle_alpha   90.00
_cell.angle_beta   90.00
_cell.angle_gamma   90.00
#
_symmetry.space_group_name_H-M   'P 1'
#
loop_
_entity.id
_entity.type
_entity.pdbx_description
1 polymer ?
#
loop_
_entity_poly.entity_id
_entity_poly.type
_entity_poly.pdbx_seq_one_letter_code
_entity_poly.pdbx_strand_id
1 'polypeptide(L)'
;MQGRKAVSILNGILWDKNITIENKKIIYNSIVKSIITYSSEVWPLKEKTERTRKATEMDFWRRSAGKSRIDKIPSETIRRQMELKHDIEDDIRTQQLIWYGHGQRMEEHRIPKKIFNWNPQGRRKIGRPGRSWREGIDKEVLYRGLEVNGWGDRERWRLGIERRETVITRLYIYGVMF
;
A
#
# COMPACT_ATOMS: atom_id res chain seq x y z
N MET A 1 7.83 -14.27 2.93
CA MET A 1 6.57 -13.50 3.10
C MET A 1 5.40 -14.43 2.81
N GLN A 2 4.40 -14.50 3.71
CA GLN A 2 3.28 -15.45 3.57
C GLN A 2 2.45 -15.24 2.29
N GLY A 3 2.36 -14.00 1.79
CA GLY A 3 1.66 -13.71 0.53
C GLY A 3 2.17 -14.51 -0.67
N ARG A 4 3.48 -14.75 -0.78
CA ARG A 4 4.02 -15.59 -1.88
C ARG A 4 3.56 -17.04 -1.80
N LYS A 5 3.43 -17.58 -0.58
CA LYS A 5 2.92 -18.94 -0.38
C LYS A 5 1.45 -19.01 -0.79
N ALA A 6 0.64 -18.02 -0.42
CA ALA A 6 -0.76 -17.93 -0.84
C ALA A 6 -0.89 -17.91 -2.37
N VAL A 7 -0.11 -17.07 -3.06
CA VAL A 7 -0.08 -17.03 -4.54
C VAL A 7 0.31 -18.38 -5.13
N SER A 8 1.26 -19.08 -4.51
CA SER A 8 1.69 -20.41 -4.96
C SER A 8 0.61 -21.48 -4.78
N ILE A 9 -0.15 -21.45 -3.68
CA ILE A 9 -1.26 -22.37 -3.43
C ILE A 9 -2.40 -22.15 -4.43
N LEU A 10 -2.68 -20.88 -4.75
CA LEU A 10 -3.73 -20.49 -5.70
C LEU A 10 -3.36 -20.78 -7.16
N ASN A 11 -2.16 -21.32 -7.45
CA ASN A 11 -1.64 -21.40 -8.82
C ASN A 11 -2.61 -22.07 -9.82
N GLY A 12 -3.27 -23.17 -9.45
CA GLY A 12 -4.25 -23.83 -10.33
C GLY A 12 -5.40 -22.90 -10.75
N ILE A 13 -5.96 -22.15 -9.79
CA ILE A 13 -7.02 -21.17 -10.01
C ILE A 13 -6.52 -19.98 -10.87
N LEU A 14 -5.30 -19.52 -10.64
CA LEU A 14 -4.76 -18.37 -11.37
C LEU A 14 -4.53 -18.68 -12.85
N TRP A 15 -4.11 -19.90 -13.19
CA TRP A 15 -3.89 -20.33 -14.57
C TRP A 15 -5.16 -20.83 -15.27
N ASP A 16 -6.25 -21.08 -14.53
CA ASP A 16 -7.52 -21.50 -15.12
C ASP A 16 -8.12 -20.37 -15.99
N LYS A 17 -8.47 -20.71 -17.22
CA LYS A 17 -9.08 -19.81 -18.21
C LYS A 17 -10.60 -19.71 -18.06
N ASN A 18 -11.23 -20.68 -17.41
CA ASN A 18 -12.67 -20.70 -17.16
C ASN A 18 -13.07 -19.70 -16.08
N ILE A 19 -12.12 -19.30 -15.22
CA ILE A 19 -12.35 -18.34 -14.15
C ILE A 19 -12.20 -16.92 -14.70
N THR A 20 -13.26 -16.13 -14.54
CA THR A 20 -13.29 -14.73 -14.97
C THR A 20 -12.24 -13.89 -14.23
N ILE A 21 -11.76 -12.84 -14.89
CA ILE A 21 -10.83 -11.88 -14.29
C ILE A 21 -11.43 -11.24 -13.03
N GLU A 22 -12.74 -10.98 -13.03
CA GLU A 22 -13.44 -10.38 -11.89
C GLU A 22 -13.40 -11.29 -10.66
N ASN A 23 -13.64 -12.59 -10.81
CA ASN A 23 -13.51 -13.54 -9.71
C ASN A 23 -12.07 -13.62 -9.19
N LYS A 24 -11.06 -13.51 -10.07
CA LYS A 24 -9.65 -13.43 -9.65
C LYS A 24 -9.37 -12.13 -8.87
N LYS A 25 -9.99 -11.00 -9.23
CA LYS A 25 -9.90 -9.74 -8.46
C LYS A 25 -10.52 -9.90 -7.07
N ILE A 26 -11.66 -10.58 -6.95
CA ILE A 26 -12.29 -10.86 -5.64
C ILE A 26 -11.35 -11.71 -4.76
N ILE A 27 -10.77 -12.77 -5.32
CA ILE A 27 -9.80 -13.64 -4.61
C ILE A 27 -8.57 -12.86 -4.16
N TYR A 28 -8.05 -11.98 -5.04
CA TYR A 28 -6.93 -11.11 -4.68
C TYR A 28 -7.28 -10.25 -3.47
N ASN A 29 -8.41 -9.53 -3.53
CA ASN A 29 -8.80 -8.59 -2.50
C ASN A 29 -9.09 -9.27 -1.15
N SER A 30 -9.68 -10.47 -1.16
CA SER A 30 -10.06 -11.18 0.06
C SER A 30 -8.90 -11.91 0.72
N ILE A 31 -8.04 -12.60 -0.04
CA ILE A 31 -7.00 -13.49 0.49
C ILE A 31 -5.62 -12.86 0.38
N VAL A 32 -5.20 -12.51 -0.85
CA VAL A 32 -3.80 -12.16 -1.10
C VAL A 32 -3.48 -10.78 -0.54
N LYS A 33 -4.33 -9.79 -0.81
CA LYS A 33 -4.21 -8.43 -0.31
C LYS A 33 -4.23 -8.41 1.21
N SER A 34 -5.23 -9.05 1.84
CA SER A 34 -5.34 -9.09 3.31
C SER A 34 -4.09 -9.66 3.99
N ILE A 35 -3.51 -10.75 3.46
CA ILE A 35 -2.27 -11.34 3.98
C ILE A 35 -1.07 -10.39 3.83
N ILE A 36 -0.98 -9.66 2.71
CA ILE A 36 0.17 -8.79 2.42
C ILE A 36 0.08 -7.45 3.18
N THR A 37 -1.12 -6.92 3.37
CA THR A 37 -1.39 -5.65 4.05
C THR A 37 -1.57 -5.81 5.55
N TYR A 38 -1.62 -7.04 6.08
CA TYR A 38 -1.73 -7.29 7.51
C TYR A 38 -0.68 -6.49 8.30
N SER A 39 -1.14 -5.77 9.34
CA SER A 39 -0.34 -4.89 10.20
C SER A 39 0.44 -3.77 9.49
N SER A 40 0.16 -3.49 8.22
CA SER A 40 0.90 -2.47 7.46
C SER A 40 0.57 -1.04 7.88
N GLU A 41 -0.55 -0.85 8.58
CA GLU A 41 -1.08 0.42 9.06
C GLU A 41 -0.16 1.12 10.07
N VAL A 42 0.60 0.34 10.85
CA VAL A 42 1.36 0.82 12.01
C VAL A 42 2.88 0.81 11.80
N TRP A 43 3.37 0.30 10.67
CA TRP A 43 4.81 0.11 10.43
C TRP A 43 5.34 0.98 9.29
N PRO A 44 6.57 1.52 9.40
CA PRO A 44 7.16 2.30 8.33
C PRO A 44 7.36 1.44 7.07
N LEU A 45 7.04 2.02 5.92
CA LEU A 45 7.30 1.38 4.63
C LEU A 45 8.79 1.46 4.31
N LYS A 46 9.47 0.32 4.42
CA LYS A 46 10.86 0.15 4.00
C LYS A 46 10.90 -0.31 2.56
N GLU A 47 11.84 0.23 1.79
CA GLU A 47 12.02 -0.05 0.36
C GLU A 47 12.11 -1.56 0.04
N LYS A 48 12.86 -2.33 0.83
CA LYS A 48 12.97 -3.79 0.64
C LYS A 48 11.61 -4.49 0.76
N THR A 49 10.80 -4.06 1.73
CA THR A 49 9.47 -4.62 1.97
C THR A 49 8.51 -4.21 0.86
N GLU A 50 8.52 -2.92 0.47
CA GLU A 50 7.76 -2.38 -0.66
C GLU A 50 8.03 -3.15 -1.96
N ARG A 51 9.30 -3.31 -2.35
CA ARG A 51 9.71 -4.11 -3.51
C ARG A 51 9.18 -5.55 -3.43
N THR A 52 9.23 -6.16 -2.25
CA THR A 52 8.74 -7.53 -2.05
C THR A 52 7.22 -7.64 -2.20
N ARG A 53 6.46 -6.67 -1.67
CA ARG A 53 5.00 -6.60 -1.80
C ARG A 53 4.58 -6.40 -3.26
N LYS A 54 5.15 -5.41 -3.94
CA LYS A 54 4.94 -5.16 -5.37
C LYS A 54 5.26 -6.37 -6.23
N ALA A 55 6.37 -7.05 -5.96
CA ALA A 55 6.73 -8.26 -6.70
C ALA A 55 5.72 -9.40 -6.49
N THR A 56 5.15 -9.51 -5.30
CA THR A 56 4.17 -10.56 -4.98
C THR A 56 2.80 -10.25 -5.58
N GLU A 57 2.37 -8.99 -5.54
CA GLU A 57 1.18 -8.51 -6.25
C GLU A 57 1.31 -8.77 -7.75
N MET A 58 2.44 -8.39 -8.36
CA MET A 58 2.66 -8.61 -9.79
C MET A 58 2.76 -10.09 -10.17
N ASP A 59 3.26 -10.96 -9.28
CA ASP A 59 3.27 -12.41 -9.50
C ASP A 59 1.83 -12.95 -9.58
N PHE A 60 0.94 -12.52 -8.69
CA PHE A 60 -0.48 -12.87 -8.73
C PHE A 60 -1.13 -12.45 -10.06
N TRP A 61 -0.94 -11.19 -10.45
CA TRP A 61 -1.59 -10.66 -11.66
C TRP A 61 -1.03 -11.25 -12.95
N ARG A 62 0.27 -11.56 -13.01
CA ARG A 62 0.88 -12.23 -14.17
C ARG A 62 0.32 -13.63 -14.37
N ARG A 63 0.23 -14.44 -13.30
CA ARG A 63 -0.37 -15.77 -13.36
C ARG A 63 -1.84 -15.69 -13.75
N SER A 64 -2.58 -14.73 -13.18
CA SER A 64 -3.99 -14.48 -13.51
C SER A 64 -4.22 -14.15 -14.98
N ALA A 65 -3.29 -13.41 -15.59
CA ALA A 65 -3.28 -13.07 -17.02
C ALA A 65 -2.74 -14.21 -17.92
N GLY A 66 -2.32 -15.34 -17.34
CA GLY A 66 -1.72 -16.46 -18.06
C GLY A 66 -0.36 -16.12 -18.68
N LYS A 67 0.39 -15.19 -18.09
CA LYS A 67 1.68 -14.71 -18.61
C LYS A 67 2.83 -15.18 -17.73
N SER A 68 3.85 -15.74 -18.36
CA SER A 68 5.09 -16.14 -17.72
C SER A 68 6.05 -14.95 -17.58
N ARG A 69 7.04 -15.08 -16.69
CA ARG A 69 8.18 -14.15 -16.64
C ARG A 69 9.04 -14.24 -17.90
N ILE A 70 9.01 -15.38 -18.60
CA ILE A 70 9.76 -15.63 -19.84
C ILE A 70 9.26 -14.72 -20.97
N ASP A 71 7.98 -14.35 -20.96
CA ASP A 71 7.35 -13.50 -21.97
C ASP A 71 7.90 -12.06 -21.96
N LYS A 72 8.67 -11.68 -20.92
CA LYS A 72 9.27 -10.35 -20.73
C LYS A 72 8.27 -9.18 -20.85
N ILE A 73 6.97 -9.45 -20.63
CA ILE A 73 5.92 -8.44 -20.72
C ILE A 73 6.11 -7.41 -19.59
N PRO A 74 6.11 -6.09 -19.90
CA PRO A 74 6.20 -5.05 -18.89
C PRO A 74 5.08 -5.14 -17.85
N SER A 75 5.38 -4.82 -16.60
CA SER A 75 4.37 -4.84 -15.53
C SER A 75 3.20 -3.91 -15.83
N GLU A 76 3.46 -2.78 -16.48
CA GLU A 76 2.44 -1.80 -16.86
C GLU A 76 1.41 -2.37 -17.85
N THR A 77 1.86 -3.15 -18.83
CA THR A 77 0.98 -3.84 -19.77
C THR A 77 0.04 -4.80 -19.05
N ILE A 78 0.54 -5.54 -18.05
CA ILE A 78 -0.28 -6.44 -17.23
C ILE A 78 -1.29 -5.65 -16.39
N ARG A 79 -0.87 -4.53 -15.78
CA ARG A 79 -1.80 -3.68 -15.02
C ARG A 79 -2.93 -3.14 -15.87
N ARG A 80 -2.62 -2.67 -17.08
CA ARG A 80 -3.61 -2.19 -18.05
C ARG A 80 -4.57 -3.31 -18.47
N GLN A 81 -4.03 -4.50 -18.79
CA GLN A 81 -4.83 -5.67 -19.15
C GLN A 81 -5.78 -6.11 -18.02
N MET A 82 -5.32 -6.02 -16.77
CA MET A 82 -6.10 -6.41 -15.58
C MET A 82 -6.93 -5.24 -15.00
N GLU A 83 -6.92 -4.08 -15.65
CA GLU A 83 -7.65 -2.86 -15.26
C GLU A 83 -7.37 -2.42 -13.81
N LEU A 84 -6.11 -2.51 -13.39
CA LEU A 84 -5.70 -2.15 -12.03
C LEU A 84 -5.56 -0.64 -11.91
N LYS A 85 -6.44 -0.01 -11.12
CA LYS A 85 -6.44 1.44 -10.90
C LYS A 85 -5.36 1.90 -9.92
N HIS A 86 -5.03 1.06 -8.93
CA HIS A 86 -4.13 1.37 -7.81
C HIS A 86 -3.21 0.19 -7.53
N ASP A 87 -2.04 0.47 -6.94
CA ASP A 87 -1.13 -0.56 -6.46
C ASP A 87 -1.36 -0.90 -4.98
N ILE A 88 -0.77 -2.00 -4.51
CA ILE A 88 -0.88 -2.39 -3.11
C ILE A 88 -0.27 -1.36 -2.14
N GLU A 89 0.68 -0.53 -2.59
CA GLU A 89 1.24 0.52 -1.73
C GLU A 89 0.23 1.64 -1.52
N ASP A 90 -0.51 2.05 -2.54
CA ASP A 90 -1.55 3.06 -2.44
C ASP A 90 -2.63 2.62 -1.44
N ASP A 91 -2.98 1.34 -1.45
CA ASP A 91 -3.88 0.74 -0.45
C ASP A 91 -3.29 0.80 0.96
N ILE A 92 -2.02 0.44 1.13
CA ILE A 92 -1.35 0.50 2.45
C ILE A 92 -1.28 1.94 2.95
N ARG A 93 -0.87 2.90 2.11
CA ARG A 93 -0.81 4.31 2.49
C ARG A 93 -2.18 4.86 2.86
N THR A 94 -3.22 4.44 2.14
CA THR A 94 -4.61 4.75 2.47
C THR A 94 -4.97 4.22 3.86
N GLN A 95 -4.68 2.95 4.17
CA GLN A 95 -4.92 2.37 5.49
C GLN A 95 -4.13 3.10 6.58
N GLN A 96 -2.88 3.46 6.32
CA GLN A 96 -2.03 4.24 7.22
C GLN A 96 -2.63 5.62 7.54
N LEU A 97 -3.20 6.32 6.55
CA LEU A 97 -3.88 7.61 6.77
C LEU A 97 -5.21 7.46 7.52
N ILE A 98 -5.97 6.39 7.24
CA ILE A 98 -7.19 6.06 7.99
C ILE A 98 -6.82 5.85 9.46
N TRP A 99 -5.80 5.03 9.73
CA TRP A 99 -5.29 4.77 11.07
C TRP A 99 -4.74 6.02 11.73
N TYR A 100 -3.99 6.86 11.01
CA TYR A 100 -3.49 8.15 11.49
C TYR A 100 -4.63 9.06 11.97
N GLY A 101 -5.63 9.28 11.12
CA GLY A 101 -6.77 10.10 11.49
C GLY A 101 -7.56 9.51 12.66
N HIS A 102 -7.72 8.19 12.70
CA HIS A 102 -8.36 7.51 13.82
C HIS A 102 -7.58 7.71 15.12
N GLY A 103 -6.27 7.50 15.10
CA GLY A 103 -5.38 7.72 16.24
C GLY A 103 -5.38 9.16 16.72
N GLN A 104 -5.38 10.15 15.81
CA GLN A 104 -5.43 11.56 16.19
C GLN A 104 -6.74 11.98 16.84
N ARG A 105 -7.87 11.38 16.46
CA ARG A 105 -9.18 11.65 17.05
C ARG A 105 -9.44 10.93 18.38
N MET A 106 -8.56 10.02 18.80
CA MET A 106 -8.68 9.40 20.12
C MET A 106 -8.43 10.41 21.24
N GLU A 107 -9.06 10.18 22.39
CA GLU A 107 -8.84 10.96 23.61
C GLU A 107 -7.38 10.87 24.08
N GLU A 108 -6.84 11.96 24.62
CA GLU A 108 -5.42 12.09 25.01
C GLU A 108 -4.95 11.07 26.06
N HIS A 109 -5.86 10.57 26.89
CA HIS A 109 -5.50 9.59 27.91
C HIS A 109 -5.29 8.17 27.36
N ARG A 110 -5.75 7.89 26.13
CA ARG A 110 -5.66 6.57 25.49
C ARG A 110 -4.22 6.22 25.15
N ILE A 111 -3.81 4.98 25.44
CA ILE A 111 -2.44 4.49 25.19
C ILE A 111 -2.00 4.70 23.72
N PRO A 112 -2.81 4.36 22.69
CA PRO A 112 -2.39 4.58 21.30
C PRO A 112 -2.05 6.04 20.99
N LYS A 113 -2.87 7.01 21.46
CA LYS A 113 -2.65 8.44 21.28
C LYS A 113 -1.37 8.91 21.98
N LYS A 114 -1.14 8.44 23.21
CA LYS A 114 0.11 8.71 23.95
C LYS A 114 1.33 8.20 23.20
N ILE A 115 1.33 6.94 22.76
CA ILE A 115 2.44 6.35 22.00
C ILE A 115 2.68 7.12 20.70
N PHE A 116 1.60 7.54 20.04
CA PHE A 116 1.67 8.31 18.81
C PHE A 116 2.44 9.62 18.96
N ASN A 117 2.15 10.34 20.04
CA ASN A 117 2.71 11.66 20.35
C ASN A 117 4.04 11.55 21.11
N TRP A 118 4.39 10.36 21.58
CA TRP A 118 5.59 10.14 22.35
C TRP A 118 6.84 10.23 21.48
N ASN A 119 7.74 11.14 21.85
CA ASN A 119 9.07 11.24 21.26
C ASN A 119 10.11 10.70 22.26
N PRO A 120 10.74 9.54 21.99
CA PRO A 120 11.68 8.93 22.93
C PRO A 120 12.90 9.83 23.13
N GLN A 121 13.22 10.10 24.39
CA GLN A 121 14.39 10.88 24.80
C GLN A 121 15.63 9.97 24.86
N GLY A 122 16.78 10.47 24.41
CA GLY A 122 18.06 9.76 24.50
C GLY A 122 18.91 9.83 23.23
N ARG A 123 20.12 9.26 23.32
CA ARG A 123 21.08 9.23 22.21
C ARG A 123 20.66 8.19 21.17
N ARG A 124 20.40 8.62 19.94
CA ARG A 124 20.18 7.73 18.80
C ARG A 124 21.50 7.06 18.38
N LYS A 125 21.40 5.86 17.80
CA LYS A 125 22.56 5.20 17.17
C LYS A 125 23.15 6.12 16.09
N ILE A 126 24.47 6.13 15.99
CA ILE A 126 25.20 6.88 14.97
C ILE A 126 24.92 6.26 13.59
N GLY A 127 24.61 7.10 12.60
CA GLY A 127 24.24 6.69 11.23
C GLY A 127 22.95 7.35 10.74
N ARG A 128 22.57 7.10 9.48
CA ARG A 128 21.33 7.64 8.89
C ARG A 128 20.13 7.06 9.64
N PRO A 129 19.28 7.89 10.27
CA PRO A 129 18.03 7.41 10.85
C PRO A 129 17.19 6.75 9.76
N GLY A 130 16.68 5.54 10.04
CA GLY A 130 15.70 4.93 9.16
C GLY A 130 14.46 5.83 9.09
N ARG A 131 13.76 5.82 7.93
CA ARG A 131 12.50 6.56 7.79
C ARG A 131 11.52 6.16 8.90
N SER A 132 11.02 7.15 9.63
CA SER A 132 10.02 6.90 10.66
C SER A 132 8.64 6.70 10.02
N TRP A 133 7.72 6.06 10.75
CA TRP A 133 6.34 5.91 10.28
C TRP A 133 5.66 7.27 10.14
N ARG A 134 5.86 8.18 11.11
CA ARG A 134 5.32 9.54 11.09
C ARG A 134 5.84 10.36 9.91
N GLU A 135 7.14 10.30 9.61
CA GLU A 135 7.70 10.93 8.40
C GLU A 135 7.07 10.41 7.11
N GLY A 136 6.69 9.13 7.07
CA GLY A 136 5.95 8.53 5.95
C GLY A 136 4.54 9.10 5.81
N ILE A 137 3.83 9.25 6.94
CA ILE A 137 2.50 9.87 6.96
C ILE A 137 2.57 11.32 6.52
N ASP A 138 3.44 12.13 7.10
CA ASP A 138 3.51 13.57 6.82
C ASP A 138 3.78 13.82 5.33
N LYS A 139 4.66 13.00 4.73
CA LYS A 139 4.90 13.01 3.27
C LYS A 139 3.67 12.64 2.46
N GLU A 140 2.92 11.63 2.89
CA GLU A 140 1.71 11.19 2.19
C GLU A 140 0.58 12.21 2.32
N VAL A 141 0.43 12.84 3.48
CA VAL A 141 -0.52 13.94 3.72
C VAL A 141 -0.23 15.08 2.75
N LEU A 142 1.03 15.50 2.63
CA LEU A 142 1.46 16.52 1.67
C LEU A 142 1.22 16.08 0.22
N TYR A 143 1.58 14.84 -0.12
CA TYR A 143 1.40 14.29 -1.47
C TYR A 143 -0.08 14.29 -1.90
N ARG A 144 -1.00 13.93 -1.00
CA ARG A 144 -2.44 13.95 -1.28
C ARG A 144 -3.09 15.33 -1.15
N GLY A 145 -2.32 16.38 -0.87
CA GLY A 145 -2.83 17.74 -0.66
C GLY A 145 -3.78 17.84 0.55
N LEU A 146 -3.59 16.99 1.56
CA LEU A 146 -4.37 17.00 2.79
C LEU A 146 -3.83 18.08 3.74
N GLU A 147 -4.73 18.72 4.47
CA GLU A 147 -4.33 19.59 5.58
C GLU A 147 -3.74 18.74 6.70
N VAL A 148 -2.56 19.13 7.22
CA VAL A 148 -1.83 18.42 8.27
C VAL A 148 -2.69 18.16 9.51
N ASN A 149 -3.59 19.10 9.85
CA ASN A 149 -4.53 18.98 10.95
C ASN A 149 -5.99 18.77 10.50
N GLY A 150 -6.21 18.45 9.23
CA GLY A 150 -7.55 18.24 8.65
C GLY A 150 -8.25 16.96 9.12
N TRP A 151 -7.61 16.17 9.98
CA TRP A 151 -8.15 14.92 10.52
C TRP A 151 -9.33 15.12 11.50
N GLY A 152 -9.59 16.35 11.97
CA GLY A 152 -10.74 16.64 12.83
C GLY A 152 -12.08 16.45 12.14
N ASP A 153 -12.18 16.85 10.86
CA ASP A 153 -13.36 16.64 10.03
C ASP A 153 -13.29 15.25 9.37
N ARG A 154 -14.16 14.33 9.79
CA ARG A 154 -14.17 12.95 9.31
C ARG A 154 -14.52 12.86 7.83
N GLU A 155 -15.48 13.65 7.36
CA GLU A 155 -15.95 13.60 5.97
C GLU A 155 -14.89 14.16 5.05
N ARG A 156 -14.34 15.33 5.38
CA ARG A 156 -13.27 15.95 4.60
C ARG A 156 -12.01 15.09 4.55
N TRP A 157 -11.64 14.49 5.69
CA TRP A 157 -10.51 13.56 5.77
C TRP A 157 -10.73 12.32 4.90
N ARG A 158 -11.92 11.73 4.95
CA ARG A 158 -12.27 10.54 4.15
C ARG A 158 -12.24 10.86 2.65
N LEU A 159 -12.87 11.95 2.23
CA LEU A 159 -12.88 12.38 0.83
C LEU A 159 -11.47 12.64 0.31
N GLY A 160 -10.63 13.26 1.12
CA GLY A 160 -9.24 13.51 0.76
C GLY A 160 -8.39 12.23 0.65
N ILE A 161 -8.63 11.23 1.52
CA ILE A 161 -7.97 9.92 1.42
C ILE A 161 -8.43 9.16 0.18
N GLU A 162 -9.71 9.24 -0.17
CA GLU A 162 -10.30 8.57 -1.33
C GLU A 162 -9.84 9.15 -2.67
N ARG A 163 -9.32 10.39 -2.69
CA ARG A 163 -8.60 10.95 -3.84
C ARG A 163 -7.29 10.20 -4.04
N ARG A 164 -7.38 9.10 -4.77
CA ARG A 164 -6.25 8.30 -5.20
C ARG A 164 -5.84 8.75 -6.59
N GLU A 165 -4.62 9.24 -6.74
CA GLU A 165 -4.04 9.36 -8.07
C GLU A 165 -3.90 7.96 -8.68
N THR A 166 -4.19 7.85 -9.98
CA THR A 166 -3.94 6.60 -10.70
C THR A 166 -2.44 6.34 -10.80
N VAL A 167 -2.03 5.08 -10.89
CA VAL A 167 -0.62 4.68 -11.08
C VAL A 167 0.03 5.45 -12.26
N ILE A 168 -0.77 5.76 -13.29
CA ILE A 168 -0.38 6.54 -14.46
C ILE A 168 0.04 7.97 -14.06
N THR A 169 -0.80 8.72 -13.35
CA THR A 169 -0.47 10.06 -12.81
C THR A 169 0.77 10.06 -11.91
N ARG A 170 0.92 9.01 -11.09
CA ARG A 170 2.08 8.85 -10.21
C ARG A 170 3.38 8.63 -11.00
N LEU A 171 3.34 7.89 -12.10
CA LEU A 171 4.50 7.74 -13.00
C LEU A 171 4.86 9.04 -13.72
N TYR A 172 3.89 9.92 -14.03
CA TYR A 172 4.18 11.23 -14.61
C TYR A 172 4.82 12.21 -13.61
N ILE A 173 4.41 12.17 -12.34
CA ILE A 173 4.99 13.01 -11.27
C ILE A 173 6.39 12.52 -10.85
N TYR A 174 6.62 11.20 -10.84
CA TYR A 174 7.92 10.61 -10.48
C TYR A 174 8.83 10.26 -11.69
N GLY A 175 8.36 10.47 -12.92
CA GLY A 175 9.05 10.07 -14.17
C GLY A 175 9.81 11.18 -14.90
N VAL A 176 9.90 12.38 -14.31
CA VAL A 176 10.72 13.48 -14.83
C VAL A 176 11.58 14.07 -13.72
N MET A 177 12.45 13.24 -13.15
CA MET A 177 13.77 13.70 -12.73
C MET A 177 14.73 12.58 -13.09
N PHE A 178 15.55 12.87 -14.10
CA PHE A 178 16.64 12.02 -14.61
C PHE A 178 17.59 11.57 -13.49
#